data_AF-A0A9E5HHW0-F1
#
_entry.id   AF-A0A9E5HHW0-F1
#
_cell.length_a   1.000
_cell.length_b   1.000
_cell.length_c   1.000
_cell.angle_alpha   90.00
_cell.angle_beta   90.00
_cell.angle_gamma   90.00
#
_symmetry.space_group_name_H-M   'P 1'
#
loop_
_entity.id
_entity.type
_entity.pdbx_description
1 polymer ?
#
loop_
_entity_poly.entity_id
_entity_poly.type
_entity_poly.pdbx_seq_one_letter_code
_entity_poly.pdbx_strand_id
1 'polypeptide(L)'
;MLTHDFCRIQDRHFVRTVMLLPFHDIESCLILGIWVHLDKPSFDQFYETYPSGEQRAMDMQFGWIANIIPGYQGPHACCIQPRDGFKRPIIHAALEEDALYGLQLDGMSFEMLITMLEEYGHTGLRNMDTRASLIRQVDIKTLFLQTRCYGSKNCTYHWRFARSWRCFGRSACTLSSRNCCCTHNWRA
;
A
#
# COMPACT_ATOMS: atom_id res chain seq x y z
N MET A 1 -9.60 -1.20 18.46
CA MET A 1 -8.31 -0.47 18.68
C MET A 1 -7.97 0.23 17.39
N LEU A 2 -7.57 1.50 17.41
CA LEU A 2 -7.13 2.21 16.22
C LEU A 2 -5.93 3.11 16.57
N THR A 3 -4.81 2.87 15.92
CA THR A 3 -3.60 3.71 15.95
C THR A 3 -3.23 4.12 14.52
N HIS A 4 -2.12 4.82 14.38
CA HIS A 4 -1.64 5.25 13.07
C HIS A 4 -1.21 4.09 12.15
N ASP A 5 -0.78 2.96 12.71
CA ASP A 5 -0.23 1.81 11.97
C ASP A 5 -0.98 0.49 12.24
N PHE A 6 -1.87 0.46 13.23
CA PHE A 6 -2.64 -0.74 13.60
C PHE A 6 -4.12 -0.43 13.76
N CYS A 7 -4.97 -1.34 13.27
CA CYS A 7 -6.41 -1.25 13.43
C CYS A 7 -6.98 -2.64 13.75
N ARG A 8 -7.90 -2.69 14.72
CA ARG A 8 -8.70 -3.88 15.05
C ARG A 8 -10.18 -3.49 15.05
N ILE A 9 -10.96 -4.17 14.23
CA ILE A 9 -12.42 -4.00 14.11
C ILE A 9 -13.04 -5.37 14.36
N GLN A 10 -13.75 -5.54 15.47
CA GLN A 10 -14.24 -6.86 15.91
C GLN A 10 -13.09 -7.88 15.98
N ASP A 11 -13.21 -8.99 15.25
CA ASP A 11 -12.23 -10.07 15.12
C ASP A 11 -11.23 -9.87 13.96
N ARG A 12 -11.35 -8.76 13.22
CA ARG A 12 -10.51 -8.45 12.07
C ARG A 12 -9.34 -7.54 12.44
N HIS A 13 -8.18 -7.86 11.88
CA HIS A 13 -6.88 -7.30 12.26
C HIS A 13 -6.23 -6.66 11.04
N PHE A 14 -5.81 -5.41 11.14
CA PHE A 14 -5.26 -4.66 10.02
C PHE A 14 -3.98 -3.93 10.39
N VAL A 15 -2.96 -4.08 9.55
CA VAL A 15 -1.70 -3.33 9.65
C VAL A 15 -1.61 -2.36 8.48
N ARG A 16 -1.07 -1.17 8.77
CA ARG A 16 -0.83 -0.17 7.75
C ARG A 16 0.51 -0.40 7.07
N THR A 17 0.48 -0.49 5.76
CA THR A 17 1.61 -0.78 4.90
C THR A 17 1.70 0.24 3.77
N VAL A 18 2.72 0.09 2.92
CA VAL A 18 2.84 0.85 1.67
C VAL A 18 2.99 -0.09 0.48
N MET A 19 2.31 0.20 -0.62
CA MET A 19 2.53 -0.42 -1.92
C MET A 19 3.31 0.57 -2.80
N LEU A 20 4.37 0.07 -3.45
CA LEU A 20 5.16 0.86 -4.39
C LEU A 20 4.75 0.47 -5.80
N LEU A 21 4.33 1.46 -6.59
CA LEU A 21 3.97 1.30 -8.00
C LEU A 21 4.96 2.12 -8.85
N PRO A 22 5.88 1.48 -9.57
CA PRO A 22 6.86 2.21 -10.39
C PRO A 22 6.18 2.93 -11.55
N PHE A 23 6.82 3.96 -12.11
CA PHE A 23 6.38 4.58 -13.37
C PHE A 23 7.25 4.09 -14.53
N HIS A 24 6.67 4.03 -15.74
CA HIS A 24 7.40 3.59 -16.93
C HIS A 24 8.59 4.50 -17.28
N ASP A 25 8.34 5.82 -17.29
CA ASP A 25 9.23 6.79 -17.96
C ASP A 25 10.08 7.61 -16.99
N ILE A 26 9.97 7.37 -15.67
CA ILE A 26 10.69 8.12 -14.64
C ILE A 26 11.18 7.20 -13.52
N GLU A 27 12.34 7.53 -12.96
CA GLU A 27 12.91 6.86 -11.78
C GLU A 27 12.19 7.32 -10.49
N SER A 28 10.88 7.15 -10.44
CA SER A 28 10.05 7.42 -9.26
C SER A 28 8.95 6.36 -9.14
N CYS A 29 8.35 6.26 -7.96
CA CYS A 29 7.24 5.36 -7.69
C CYS A 29 6.11 6.11 -7.02
N LEU A 30 4.87 5.78 -7.39
CA LEU A 30 3.72 6.11 -6.59
C LEU A 30 3.74 5.25 -5.31
N ILE A 31 3.64 5.90 -4.15
CA ILE A 31 3.55 5.24 -2.86
C ILE A 31 2.10 5.29 -2.39
N LEU A 32 1.43 4.14 -2.39
CA LEU A 32 0.07 4.00 -1.88
C LEU A 32 0.08 3.52 -0.44
N GLY A 33 -0.60 4.24 0.46
CA GLY A 33 -0.85 3.77 1.82
C GLY A 33 -1.98 2.74 1.84
N ILE A 34 -1.66 1.51 2.24
CA ILE A 34 -2.60 0.38 2.20
C ILE A 34 -2.85 -0.17 3.61
N TRP A 35 -4.09 -0.52 3.92
CA TRP A 35 -4.42 -1.37 5.05
C TRP A 35 -4.49 -2.81 4.57
N VAL A 36 -3.75 -3.68 5.25
CA VAL A 36 -3.76 -5.12 4.96
C VAL A 36 -4.37 -5.85 6.12
N HIS A 37 -5.37 -6.68 5.81
CA HIS A 37 -5.95 -7.62 6.73
C HIS A 37 -5.03 -8.82 6.94
N LEU A 38 -4.78 -9.16 8.19
CA LEU A 38 -3.97 -10.30 8.64
C LEU A 38 -4.82 -11.22 9.49
N ASP A 39 -4.40 -12.48 9.61
CA ASP A 39 -4.88 -13.32 10.69
C ASP A 39 -4.35 -12.80 12.05
N LYS A 40 -4.94 -13.32 13.13
CA LYS A 40 -4.58 -12.88 14.49
C LYS A 40 -3.11 -13.17 14.83
N PRO A 41 -2.56 -14.38 14.59
CA PRO A 41 -1.15 -14.66 14.88
C PRO A 41 -0.17 -13.72 14.17
N SER A 42 -0.33 -13.49 12.86
CA SER A 42 0.55 -12.59 12.12
C SER A 42 0.40 -11.14 12.58
N PHE A 43 -0.83 -10.70 12.91
CA PHE A 43 -1.04 -9.36 13.46
C PHE A 43 -0.33 -9.20 14.81
N ASP A 44 -0.49 -10.17 15.71
CA ASP A 44 0.10 -10.09 17.05
C ASP A 44 1.63 -10.07 16.95
N GLN A 45 2.23 -10.84 16.03
CA GLN A 45 3.66 -10.78 15.75
C GLN A 45 4.11 -9.37 15.32
N PHE A 46 3.38 -8.71 14.41
CA PHE A 46 3.68 -7.32 14.05
C PHE A 46 3.53 -6.36 15.22
N TYR A 47 2.48 -6.53 16.03
CA TYR A 47 2.18 -5.64 17.15
C TYR A 47 3.23 -5.75 18.27
N GLU A 48 3.64 -6.97 18.60
CA GLU A 48 4.60 -7.27 19.67
C GLU A 48 6.03 -6.84 19.30
N THR A 49 6.40 -6.99 18.03
CA THR A 49 7.74 -6.60 17.55
C THR A 49 7.88 -5.11 17.27
N TYR A 50 6.77 -4.39 17.05
CA TYR A 50 6.78 -2.97 16.68
C TYR A 50 7.58 -2.06 17.63
N PRO A 51 7.50 -2.20 18.98
CA PRO A 51 8.25 -1.35 19.90
C PRO A 51 9.78 -1.48 19.78
N SER A 52 10.28 -2.63 19.32
CA SER A 52 11.73 -2.84 19.12
C SER A 52 12.26 -2.06 17.90
N GLY A 53 11.43 -1.83 16.90
CA GLY A 53 11.86 -1.30 15.60
C GLY A 53 12.72 -2.27 14.78
N GLU A 54 12.86 -3.53 15.18
CA GLU A 54 13.70 -4.56 14.54
C GLU A 54 12.86 -5.63 13.81
N GLN A 55 11.89 -5.17 13.00
CA GLN A 55 10.92 -6.08 12.38
C GLN A 55 11.46 -6.79 11.14
N ARG A 56 12.59 -6.38 10.54
CA ARG A 56 13.13 -6.98 9.31
C ARG A 56 13.50 -8.45 9.46
N ALA A 57 13.81 -8.89 10.69
CA ALA A 57 14.10 -10.29 10.98
C ALA A 57 12.86 -11.20 10.91
N MET A 58 11.65 -10.62 10.87
CA MET A 58 10.41 -11.37 10.67
C MET A 58 10.33 -11.90 9.24
N ASP A 59 9.79 -13.12 9.11
CA ASP A 59 9.43 -13.68 7.81
C ASP A 59 8.37 -12.82 7.10
N MET A 60 8.31 -12.95 5.78
CA MET A 60 7.21 -12.37 5.00
C MET A 60 5.87 -12.91 5.50
N GLN A 61 4.91 -12.01 5.68
CA GLN A 61 3.57 -12.36 6.15
C GLN A 61 2.59 -12.30 4.99
N PHE A 62 1.62 -13.20 4.95
CA PHE A 62 0.56 -13.18 3.95
C PHE A 62 -0.64 -12.39 4.47
N GLY A 63 -1.31 -11.64 3.59
CA GLY A 63 -2.51 -10.90 3.95
C GLY A 63 -3.36 -10.49 2.74
N TRP A 64 -4.41 -9.73 3.02
CA TRP A 64 -5.35 -9.26 1.99
C TRP A 64 -5.49 -7.75 2.03
N ILE A 65 -5.40 -7.10 0.87
CA ILE A 65 -5.61 -5.66 0.76
C ILE A 65 -7.06 -5.34 1.14
N ALA A 66 -7.24 -4.52 2.18
CA ALA A 66 -8.54 -4.07 2.64
C ALA A 66 -9.02 -2.80 1.93
N ASN A 67 -8.12 -2.15 1.19
CA ASN A 67 -8.39 -0.96 0.42
C ASN A 67 -9.17 -1.29 -0.86
N ILE A 68 -10.10 -0.42 -1.24
CA ILE A 68 -10.62 -0.39 -2.62
C ILE A 68 -9.64 0.45 -3.43
N ILE A 69 -9.05 -0.14 -4.47
CA ILE A 69 -8.13 0.55 -5.38
C ILE A 69 -8.89 0.78 -6.70
N PRO A 70 -9.25 2.02 -7.04
CA PRO A 70 -10.00 2.32 -8.26
C PRO A 70 -9.24 1.86 -9.51
N GLY A 71 -9.98 1.30 -10.47
CA GLY A 71 -9.42 0.58 -11.63
C GLY A 71 -8.96 -0.86 -11.35
N TYR A 72 -8.87 -1.31 -10.09
CA TYR A 72 -8.38 -2.64 -9.72
C TYR A 72 -9.36 -3.31 -8.75
N GLN A 73 -10.22 -4.19 -9.29
CA GLN A 73 -11.21 -4.88 -8.47
C GLN A 73 -10.59 -6.09 -7.77
N GLY A 74 -10.83 -6.18 -6.46
CA GLY A 74 -10.30 -7.23 -5.58
C GLY A 74 -11.39 -8.06 -4.91
N PRO A 75 -11.02 -9.19 -4.33
CA PRO A 75 -9.97 -9.23 -3.30
C PRO A 75 -8.56 -9.41 -3.85
N HIS A 76 -7.59 -8.66 -3.29
CA HIS A 76 -6.18 -8.74 -3.66
C HIS A 76 -5.36 -9.37 -2.54
N ALA A 77 -4.76 -10.52 -2.82
CA ALA A 77 -3.83 -11.18 -1.92
C ALA A 77 -2.45 -10.53 -2.01
N CYS A 78 -1.75 -10.39 -0.89
CA CYS A 78 -0.44 -9.74 -0.85
C CYS A 78 0.51 -10.37 0.17
N CYS A 79 1.80 -10.28 -0.12
CA CYS A 79 2.89 -10.56 0.80
C CYS A 79 3.40 -9.25 1.41
N ILE A 80 3.48 -9.22 2.74
CA ILE A 80 4.00 -8.10 3.52
C ILE A 80 5.46 -8.37 3.82
N GLN A 81 6.31 -7.41 3.47
CA GLN A 81 7.74 -7.37 3.77
C GLN A 81 8.00 -6.41 4.96
N PRO A 82 8.28 -6.94 6.16
CA PRO A 82 8.64 -6.17 7.35
C PRO A 82 9.90 -5.32 7.16
N ARG A 83 10.02 -4.24 7.93
CA ARG A 83 11.16 -3.30 7.83
C ARG A 83 11.57 -2.76 9.19
N ASP A 84 12.86 -2.48 9.32
CA ASP A 84 13.42 -1.87 10.53
C ASP A 84 13.22 -0.35 10.59
N GLY A 85 13.47 0.20 11.78
CA GLY A 85 13.54 1.63 12.03
C GLY A 85 12.18 2.31 11.94
N PHE A 86 11.13 1.62 12.42
CA PHE A 86 9.74 2.09 12.40
C PHE A 86 9.23 2.47 11.00
N LYS A 87 9.84 1.90 9.96
CA LYS A 87 9.39 2.08 8.58
C LYS A 87 8.18 1.19 8.34
N ARG A 88 7.17 1.74 7.68
CA ARG A 88 6.00 0.93 7.29
C ARG A 88 6.43 -0.24 6.40
N PRO A 89 5.88 -1.44 6.62
CA PRO A 89 6.13 -2.59 5.77
C PRO A 89 5.74 -2.29 4.31
N ILE A 90 6.46 -2.90 3.37
CA ILE A 90 6.12 -2.85 1.94
C ILE A 90 5.27 -4.06 1.60
N ILE A 91 4.27 -3.88 0.73
CA ILE A 91 3.48 -5.01 0.22
C ILE A 91 3.73 -5.26 -1.25
N HIS A 92 3.64 -6.54 -1.60
CA HIS A 92 3.74 -7.05 -2.96
C HIS A 92 2.49 -7.87 -3.23
N ALA A 93 1.83 -7.68 -4.38
CA ALA A 93 0.75 -8.54 -4.82
C ALA A 93 1.26 -9.98 -4.88
N ALA A 94 0.45 -10.94 -4.42
CA ALA A 94 0.89 -12.32 -4.25
C ALA A 94 0.62 -13.21 -5.47
N LEU A 95 -0.31 -12.80 -6.35
CA LEU A 95 -0.83 -13.60 -7.44
C LEU A 95 -0.50 -12.95 -8.78
N GLU A 96 0.04 -13.71 -9.73
CA GLU A 96 0.45 -13.20 -11.05
C GLU A 96 -0.74 -12.72 -11.89
N GLU A 97 -1.89 -13.36 -11.69
CA GLU A 97 -3.17 -13.00 -12.32
C GLU A 97 -3.79 -11.72 -11.76
N ASP A 98 -3.31 -11.20 -10.63
CA ASP A 98 -3.79 -9.95 -10.06
C ASP A 98 -3.24 -8.76 -10.88
N ALA A 99 -4.13 -7.87 -11.32
CA ALA A 99 -3.73 -6.69 -12.08
C ALA A 99 -2.74 -5.78 -11.31
N LEU A 100 -2.77 -5.81 -9.96
CA LEU A 100 -1.78 -5.10 -9.15
C LEU A 100 -0.39 -5.73 -9.22
N TYR A 101 -0.29 -7.03 -9.48
CA TYR A 101 1.00 -7.70 -9.69
C TYR A 101 1.68 -7.21 -10.96
N GLY A 102 0.94 -7.21 -12.08
CA GLY A 102 1.42 -6.63 -13.34
C GLY A 102 1.82 -5.17 -13.16
N LEU A 103 1.02 -4.38 -12.43
CA LEU A 103 1.31 -2.97 -12.17
C LEU A 103 2.60 -2.75 -11.36
N GLN A 104 2.95 -3.65 -10.44
CA GLN A 104 4.20 -3.56 -9.68
C GLN A 104 5.43 -3.94 -10.51
N LEU A 105 5.26 -4.78 -11.53
CA LEU A 105 6.34 -5.22 -12.41
C LEU A 105 6.54 -4.28 -13.61
N ASP A 106 5.46 -4.04 -14.36
CA ASP A 106 5.49 -3.29 -15.61
C ASP A 106 5.49 -1.77 -15.34
N GLY A 107 4.92 -1.38 -14.20
CA GLY A 107 4.75 0.00 -13.79
C GLY A 107 3.44 0.63 -14.27
N MET A 108 3.27 1.88 -13.88
CA MET A 108 2.10 2.70 -14.11
C MET A 108 2.45 3.81 -15.11
N SER A 109 1.54 4.07 -16.05
CA SER A 109 1.62 5.28 -16.88
C SER A 109 1.03 6.50 -16.15
N PHE A 110 1.40 7.71 -16.58
CA PHE A 110 0.83 8.93 -16.00
C PHE A 110 -0.69 9.03 -16.20
N GLU A 111 -1.21 8.55 -17.33
CA GLU A 111 -2.66 8.52 -17.60
C GLU A 111 -3.40 7.59 -16.64
N MET A 112 -2.80 6.44 -16.30
CA MET A 112 -3.35 5.52 -15.30
C MET A 112 -3.39 6.18 -13.90
N LEU A 113 -2.34 6.93 -13.53
CA LEU A 113 -2.35 7.71 -12.29
C LEU A 113 -3.48 8.73 -12.27
N ILE A 114 -3.62 9.55 -13.33
CA ILE A 114 -4.68 10.56 -13.42
C ILE A 114 -6.05 9.91 -13.28
N THR A 115 -6.29 8.82 -14.00
CA THR A 115 -7.55 8.06 -13.94
C THR A 115 -7.82 7.55 -12.53
N MET A 116 -6.83 6.92 -11.89
CA MET A 116 -6.93 6.45 -10.51
C MET A 116 -7.27 7.61 -9.55
N LEU A 117 -6.60 8.76 -9.68
CA LEU A 117 -6.84 9.94 -8.83
C LEU A 117 -8.23 10.55 -9.05
N GLU A 118 -8.71 10.61 -10.28
CA GLU A 118 -10.05 11.08 -10.61
C GLU A 118 -11.13 10.18 -10.01
N GLU A 119 -10.95 8.85 -10.06
CA GLU A 119 -11.85 7.91 -9.42
C GLU A 119 -11.82 8.01 -7.89
N TYR A 120 -10.69 8.41 -7.29
CA TYR A 120 -10.62 8.78 -5.87
C TYR A 120 -11.30 10.13 -5.56
N GLY A 121 -11.73 10.89 -6.57
CA GLY A 121 -12.42 12.17 -6.43
C GLY A 121 -11.54 13.41 -6.60
N HIS A 122 -10.29 13.27 -7.06
CA HIS A 122 -9.45 14.40 -7.41
C HIS A 122 -9.81 14.94 -8.79
N THR A 123 -10.36 16.15 -8.86
CA THR A 123 -10.80 16.77 -10.12
C THR A 123 -9.78 17.78 -10.65
N GLY A 124 -9.84 18.08 -11.96
CA GLY A 124 -9.05 19.14 -12.60
C GLY A 124 -7.59 18.79 -12.89
N LEU A 125 -7.20 17.52 -12.77
CA LEU A 125 -5.82 17.09 -12.95
C LEU A 125 -5.37 17.04 -14.42
N ARG A 126 -6.31 16.76 -15.34
CA ARG A 126 -6.04 16.74 -16.80
C ARG A 126 -5.69 18.11 -17.39
N ASN A 127 -6.04 19.19 -16.69
CA ASN A 127 -5.79 20.57 -17.12
C ASN A 127 -4.49 21.15 -16.55
N MET A 128 -3.68 20.36 -15.82
CA MET A 128 -2.40 20.81 -15.28
C MET A 128 -1.29 20.70 -16.33
N ASP A 129 -0.72 21.84 -16.74
CA ASP A 129 0.18 21.99 -17.88
C ASP A 129 1.51 21.21 -17.83
N THR A 130 1.88 20.55 -16.73
CA THR A 130 3.12 19.75 -16.71
C THR A 130 3.03 18.51 -15.82
N ARG A 131 3.32 17.34 -16.42
CA ARG A 131 3.52 16.04 -15.75
C ARG A 131 4.40 16.14 -14.49
N ALA A 132 5.45 16.98 -14.56
CA ALA A 132 6.39 17.22 -13.47
C ALA A 132 5.76 17.88 -12.22
N SER A 133 4.75 18.74 -12.39
CA SER A 133 4.06 19.41 -11.27
C SER A 133 3.17 18.45 -10.48
N LEU A 134 2.50 17.53 -11.19
CA LEU A 134 1.61 16.54 -10.59
C LEU A 134 2.40 15.47 -9.83
N ILE A 135 3.49 14.97 -10.41
CA ILE A 135 4.37 14.00 -9.74
C ILE A 135 4.91 14.59 -8.44
N ARG A 136 5.40 15.85 -8.45
CA ARG A 136 5.85 16.51 -7.21
C ARG A 136 4.72 16.72 -6.21
N GLN A 137 3.50 17.02 -6.65
CA GLN A 137 2.35 17.15 -5.74
C GLN A 137 1.93 15.82 -5.12
N VAL A 138 1.97 14.72 -5.89
CA VAL A 138 1.62 13.36 -5.44
C VAL A 138 2.72 12.76 -4.57
N ASP A 139 3.98 13.07 -4.86
CA ASP A 139 5.16 12.70 -4.05
C ASP A 139 5.19 13.45 -2.70
N ILE A 140 4.84 14.74 -2.70
CA ILE A 140 4.78 15.58 -1.46
C ILE A 140 3.51 15.34 -0.64
N LYS A 141 2.38 15.06 -1.30
CA LYS A 141 1.13 14.64 -0.66
C LYS A 141 1.01 13.14 -0.90
N THR A 142 1.78 12.35 -0.17
CA THR A 142 1.50 10.94 0.06
C THR A 142 -0.01 10.78 0.04
N LEU A 143 -0.53 10.03 -0.93
CA LEU A 143 -1.96 9.76 -1.01
C LEU A 143 -2.31 8.92 0.23
N PHE A 144 -2.54 9.62 1.35
CA PHE A 144 -3.22 9.14 2.54
C PHE A 144 -4.68 8.96 2.11
N LEU A 145 -4.90 7.97 1.25
CA LEU A 145 -6.21 7.62 0.78
C LEU A 145 -6.98 7.12 1.98
N GLN A 146 -7.99 7.91 2.33
CA GLN A 146 -9.06 7.49 3.21
C GLN A 146 -9.73 6.27 2.59
N THR A 147 -9.26 5.10 2.97
CA THR A 147 -10.05 3.91 2.73
C THR A 147 -11.13 3.83 3.78
N ARG A 148 -12.37 3.94 3.30
CA ARG A 148 -13.54 3.47 4.01
C ARG A 148 -13.28 2.01 4.35
N CYS A 149 -12.93 1.72 5.61
CA CYS A 149 -13.09 0.38 6.15
C CYS A 149 -14.58 0.06 6.06
N TYR A 150 -14.96 -0.93 5.26
CA TYR A 150 -16.34 -1.38 5.16
C TYR A 150 -16.71 -2.06 6.49
N GLY A 151 -17.48 -1.35 7.30
CA GLY A 151 -18.01 -1.81 8.58
C GLY A 151 -18.73 -0.68 9.30
N SER A 152 -20.06 -0.74 9.32
CA SER A 152 -21.00 0.21 9.94
C SER A 152 -21.37 1.43 9.09
N LYS A 153 -22.68 1.53 8.81
CA LYS A 153 -23.34 2.76 8.33
C LYS A 153 -23.11 3.85 9.40
N ASN A 154 -22.73 5.05 8.96
CA ASN A 154 -22.47 6.27 9.75
C ASN A 154 -21.15 6.33 10.51
N CYS A 155 -20.09 6.80 9.84
CA CYS A 155 -18.97 7.48 10.49
C CYS A 155 -18.33 8.49 9.52
N THR A 156 -18.74 9.75 9.63
CA THR A 156 -18.11 10.91 8.99
C THR A 156 -16.87 11.29 9.81
N TYR A 157 -15.68 11.26 9.20
CA TYR A 157 -14.49 11.85 9.82
C TYR A 157 -13.72 12.71 8.79
N HIS A 158 -13.74 14.01 9.04
CA HIS A 158 -12.89 15.03 8.43
C HIS A 158 -11.51 15.01 9.10
N TRP A 159 -10.39 14.96 8.36
CA TRP A 159 -9.08 15.28 8.93
C TRP A 159 -8.13 16.01 7.96
N ARG A 160 -7.43 17.00 8.53
CA ARG A 160 -6.54 18.01 7.94
C ARG A 160 -5.13 17.46 7.64
N PHE A 161 -4.51 18.01 6.60
CA PHE A 161 -3.13 17.79 6.15
C PHE A 161 -2.06 18.01 7.25
N ALA A 162 -1.04 17.14 7.29
CA ALA A 162 0.26 17.41 7.91
C ALA A 162 1.38 17.26 6.87
N ARG A 163 2.28 18.25 6.82
CA ARG A 163 3.38 18.42 5.86
C ARG A 163 4.67 17.73 6.34
N SER A 164 5.51 17.45 5.33
CA SER A 164 6.93 17.08 5.36
C SER A 164 7.21 15.58 5.38
N TRP A 165 7.98 15.09 4.40
CA TRP A 165 9.24 14.37 4.58
C TRP A 165 10.05 14.43 3.27
N ARG A 166 11.38 14.53 3.41
CA ARG A 166 12.37 14.72 2.33
C ARG A 166 12.74 13.40 1.66
N CYS A 167 12.97 13.47 0.35
CA CYS A 167 13.49 12.41 -0.51
C CYS A 167 14.79 11.80 0.05
N PHE A 168 14.85 10.46 0.13
CA PHE A 168 16.11 9.73 0.27
C PHE A 168 16.35 8.94 -1.01
N GLY A 169 17.40 9.34 -1.73
CA GLY A 169 17.85 8.68 -2.94
C GLY A 169 18.71 7.45 -2.69
N ARG A 170 18.87 6.69 -3.79
CA ARG A 170 19.92 5.71 -4.13
C ARG A 170 20.27 4.67 -3.07
N SER A 171 19.86 3.42 -3.34
CA SER A 171 20.74 2.23 -3.30
C SER A 171 20.01 1.03 -3.90
N ALA A 172 20.65 0.39 -4.86
CA ALA A 172 20.17 -0.69 -5.71
C ALA A 172 19.58 -1.89 -4.96
N CYS A 173 18.44 -2.41 -5.44
CA CYS A 173 17.99 -3.76 -5.15
C CYS A 173 18.39 -4.68 -6.31
N THR A 174 19.59 -5.25 -6.20
CA THR A 174 19.92 -6.52 -6.85
C THR A 174 19.65 -7.63 -5.86
N LEU A 175 18.55 -8.37 -6.01
CA LEU A 175 18.43 -9.73 -5.47
C LEU A 175 17.30 -10.47 -6.16
N SER A 176 17.70 -11.29 -7.13
CA SER A 176 16.93 -12.41 -7.64
C SER A 176 16.64 -13.38 -6.49
N SER A 177 15.37 -13.69 -6.23
CA SER A 177 15.01 -14.97 -5.64
C SER A 177 13.62 -15.35 -6.12
N ARG A 178 13.62 -16.20 -7.15
CA ARG A 178 12.53 -17.12 -7.47
C ARG A 178 12.30 -18.00 -6.23
N ASN A 179 11.05 -18.40 -6.03
CA ASN A 179 10.53 -19.35 -5.03
C ASN A 179 9.95 -18.71 -3.77
N CYS A 180 8.67 -18.35 -3.85
CA CYS A 180 7.71 -18.58 -2.77
C CYS A 180 6.29 -18.63 -3.36
N CYS A 181 6.02 -19.65 -4.17
CA CYS A 181 4.67 -20.10 -4.48
C CYS A 181 4.45 -21.41 -3.73
N CYS A 182 3.59 -21.41 -2.71
CA CYS A 182 3.00 -22.63 -2.15
C CYS A 182 1.59 -22.33 -1.61
N THR A 183 0.62 -22.46 -2.51
CA THR A 183 -0.66 -23.17 -2.33
C THR A 183 -1.24 -23.23 -0.93
N HIS A 184 -2.28 -22.43 -0.67
CA HIS A 184 -3.37 -22.82 0.25
C HIS A 184 -4.72 -22.65 -0.46
N ASN A 185 -5.29 -23.79 -0.84
CA ASN A 185 -6.68 -23.96 -1.28
C ASN A 185 -7.64 -23.51 -0.19
N TRP A 186 -8.57 -22.60 -0.48
CA TRP A 186 -9.86 -22.56 0.21
C TRP A 186 -11.01 -22.28 -0.75
N ARG A 187 -11.99 -23.18 -0.68
CA ARG A 187 -13.26 -23.19 -1.41
C ARG A 187 -14.22 -22.16 -0.81
N ALA A 188 -14.91 -21.47 -1.73
CA ALA A 188 -16.23 -20.80 -1.66
C ALA A 188 -16.64 -20.10 -0.36
#